data_AF-A0A368AJ09-F1
#
_entry.id   AF-A0A368AJ09-F1
#
_cell.length_a   1.000
_cell.length_b   1.000
_cell.length_c   1.000
_cell.angle_alpha   90.00
_cell.angle_beta   90.00
_cell.angle_gamma   90.00
#
_symmetry.space_group_name_H-M   'P 1'
#
loop_
_entity.id
_entity.type
_entity.pdbx_description
1 polymer ?
#
loop_
_entity_poly.entity_id
_entity_poly.type
_entity_poly.pdbx_seq_one_letter_code
_entity_poly.pdbx_strand_id
1 'polypeptide(L)' 'VTQVTDTIDTTTVTLTATPSVAEGGVVTYTASVNHKVTGSDLVVKLANGQTITIPVGESSASVPFTAPNNVHNTNLDLS' A
#
# COMPACT_ATOMS: atom_id res chain seq x y z
N VAL A 1 -6.70 -24.75 39.18
CA VAL A 1 -6.04 -23.56 38.60
C VAL A 1 -6.50 -23.44 37.15
N THR A 2 -7.08 -22.32 36.75
CA THR A 2 -7.46 -22.07 35.34
C THR A 2 -6.37 -21.19 34.74
N GLN A 3 -5.57 -21.75 33.85
CA GLN A 3 -4.53 -21.01 33.15
C GLN A 3 -5.19 -20.30 31.97
N VAL A 4 -5.17 -18.97 32.00
CA VAL A 4 -5.54 -18.13 30.85
C VAL A 4 -4.26 -17.84 30.11
N THR A 5 -4.10 -18.44 28.93
CA THR A 5 -2.99 -18.16 28.03
C THR A 5 -3.45 -17.05 27.09
N ASP A 6 -3.18 -15.80 27.45
CA ASP A 6 -3.42 -14.69 26.53
C ASP A 6 -2.31 -14.72 25.47
N THR A 7 -2.69 -14.97 24.22
CA THR A 7 -1.74 -14.99 23.11
C THR A 7 -1.69 -13.58 22.56
N ILE A 8 -0.53 -12.92 22.69
CA ILE A 8 -0.32 -11.63 22.05
C ILE A 8 -0.20 -11.87 20.54
N ASP A 9 -1.32 -11.74 19.83
CA ASP A 9 -1.36 -11.74 18.36
C ASP A 9 -0.89 -10.39 17.83
N THR A 10 0.43 -10.20 17.73
CA THR A 10 0.98 -9.02 17.06
C THR A 10 0.69 -9.11 15.56
N THR A 11 -0.17 -8.21 15.08
CA THR A 11 -0.39 -8.04 13.63
C THR A 11 0.67 -7.10 13.07
N THR A 12 1.49 -7.60 12.15
CA THR A 12 2.52 -6.81 11.46
C THR A 12 2.03 -6.46 10.07
N VAL A 13 1.95 -5.17 9.76
CA VAL A 13 1.63 -4.66 8.42
C VAL A 13 2.93 -4.32 7.71
N THR A 14 3.16 -4.92 6.55
CA THR A 14 4.28 -4.60 5.66
C THR A 14 3.76 -3.92 4.41
N LEU A 15 4.30 -2.73 4.11
CA LEU A 15 4.01 -2.02 2.86
C LEU A 15 5.26 -2.06 1.97
N THR A 16 5.14 -2.65 0.79
CA THR A 16 6.20 -2.65 -0.22
C THR A 16 5.75 -1.86 -1.45
N ALA A 17 6.72 -1.26 -2.13
CA ALA A 17 6.52 -0.57 -3.40
C ALA A 17 7.57 -1.07 -4.39
N THR A 18 7.25 -1.05 -5.68
CA THR A 18 8.27 -1.29 -6.71
C THR A 18 9.33 -0.18 -6.66
N PRO A 19 10.63 -0.53 -6.56
CA PRO A 19 11.68 0.38 -6.09
C PRO A 19 12.05 1.51 -7.08
N SER A 20 11.77 1.35 -8.36
CA SER A 20 12.03 2.40 -9.35
C SER A 20 11.23 2.17 -10.62
N VAL A 21 10.54 3.21 -11.08
CA VAL A 21 9.90 3.25 -12.40
C VAL A 21 10.39 4.49 -13.12
N ALA A 22 10.45 4.45 -14.46
CA ALA A 22 10.75 5.65 -15.25
C ALA A 22 9.67 6.73 -15.01
N GLU A 23 9.95 7.98 -15.39
CA GLU A 23 8.95 9.06 -15.36
C GLU A 23 7.68 8.62 -16.11
N GLY A 24 6.50 8.82 -15.51
CA GLY A 24 5.23 8.31 -16.05
C GLY A 24 5.02 6.79 -15.89
N GLY A 25 5.92 6.09 -15.21
CA GLY A 25 5.81 4.65 -14.94
C GLY A 25 4.81 4.31 -13.83
N VAL A 26 4.42 3.03 -13.77
CA VAL A 26 3.45 2.50 -12.80
C VAL A 26 4.16 1.88 -11.60
N VAL A 27 4.04 2.50 -10.44
CA VAL A 27 4.45 1.95 -9.14
C VAL A 27 3.34 1.05 -8.61
N THR A 28 3.65 -0.19 -8.24
CA THR A 28 2.70 -1.08 -7.56
C THR A 28 2.98 -1.05 -6.08
N TYR A 29 2.00 -0.62 -5.29
CA TYR A 29 2.05 -0.71 -3.83
C TYR A 29 1.34 -1.98 -3.38
N THR A 30 1.98 -2.75 -2.51
CA THR A 30 1.43 -3.98 -1.93
C THR A 30 1.45 -3.87 -0.42
N ALA A 31 0.27 -3.94 0.20
CA ALA A 31 0.15 -4.08 1.65
C ALA A 31 -0.07 -5.56 2.00
N SER A 32 0.64 -6.04 3.01
CA SER A 32 0.54 -7.42 3.49
C SER A 32 0.49 -7.46 5.01
N VAL A 33 -0.33 -8.36 5.55
CA VAL A 33 -0.44 -8.65 6.98
C VAL A 33 -0.02 -10.09 7.25
N ASN A 34 0.54 -10.34 8.44
CA ASN A 34 1.01 -11.67 8.84
C ASN A 34 -0.12 -12.68 9.15
N HIS A 35 -1.37 -12.22 9.18
CA HIS A 35 -2.56 -13.04 9.41
C HIS A 35 -3.69 -12.63 8.48
N LYS A 36 -4.68 -13.50 8.28
CA LYS A 36 -5.87 -13.14 7.50
C LYS A 36 -6.64 -12.02 8.20
N VAL A 37 -7.13 -11.06 7.43
CA VAL A 37 -8.03 -10.02 7.92
C VAL A 37 -9.33 -10.69 8.40
N THR A 38 -9.76 -10.35 9.61
CA THR A 38 -10.98 -10.88 10.22
C THR A 38 -11.86 -9.73 10.72
N GLY A 39 -13.18 -9.98 10.80
CA GLY A 39 -14.15 -9.00 11.31
C GLY A 39 -14.55 -7.91 10.31
N SER A 40 -13.59 -7.19 9.74
CA SER A 40 -13.84 -6.11 8.76
C SER A 40 -12.64 -5.88 7.86
N ASP A 41 -12.88 -5.30 6.68
CA ASP A 41 -11.82 -4.99 5.72
C ASP A 41 -10.75 -4.07 6.32
N LEU A 42 -9.49 -4.36 6.02
CA LEU A 42 -8.37 -3.53 6.43
C LEU A 42 -8.07 -2.49 5.37
N VAL A 43 -8.20 -1.22 5.75
CA VAL A 43 -8.01 -0.08 4.85
C VAL A 43 -6.68 0.60 5.16
N VAL A 44 -5.75 0.57 4.19
CA VAL A 44 -4.44 1.23 4.27
C VAL A 44 -4.46 2.46 3.38
N LYS A 45 -4.41 3.64 4.01
CA LYS A 45 -4.32 4.92 3.30
C LYS A 45 -2.86 5.29 3.10
N LEU A 46 -2.48 5.48 1.84
CA LEU A 46 -1.14 5.87 1.44
C LEU A 46 -1.00 7.40 1.44
N ALA A 47 0.22 7.89 1.67
CA ALA A 47 0.53 9.33 1.68
C ALA A 47 0.27 10.02 0.33
N ASN A 48 0.29 9.27 -0.77
CA ASN A 48 -0.07 9.74 -2.11
C ASN A 48 -1.59 9.84 -2.34
N GLY A 49 -2.41 9.60 -1.31
CA GLY A 49 -3.87 9.69 -1.37
C GLY A 49 -4.57 8.40 -1.82
N GLN A 50 -3.82 7.37 -2.25
CA GLN A 50 -4.39 6.08 -2.62
C GLN A 50 -4.83 5.27 -1.40
N THR A 51 -5.72 4.31 -1.65
CA THR A 51 -6.24 3.41 -0.62
C THR A 51 -6.06 1.96 -1.08
N ILE A 52 -5.41 1.14 -0.24
CA ILE A 52 -5.36 -0.31 -0.41
C ILE A 52 -6.36 -0.92 0.55
N THR A 53 -7.32 -1.67 0.03
CA THR A 53 -8.28 -2.42 0.84
C THR A 53 -7.92 -3.90 0.80
N ILE A 54 -7.58 -4.47 1.96
CA ILE A 54 -7.39 -5.92 2.12
C ILE A 54 -8.72 -6.47 2.66
N PRO A 55 -9.49 -7.22 1.85
CA PRO A 55 -10.78 -7.72 2.28
C PRO A 55 -10.65 -8.80 3.35
N VAL A 56 -11.73 -9.01 4.11
CA VAL A 56 -11.81 -10.12 5.07
C VAL A 56 -11.49 -11.46 4.39
N GLY A 57 -10.65 -12.27 5.03
CA GLY A 57 -10.19 -13.56 4.52
C GLY A 57 -8.90 -13.51 3.70
N GLU A 58 -8.50 -12.31 3.25
CA GLU A 58 -7.22 -12.09 2.58
C GLU A 58 -6.16 -11.61 3.56
N SER A 59 -4.89 -11.73 3.16
CA SER A 59 -3.75 -11.21 3.91
C SER A 59 -2.94 -10.17 3.14
N SER A 60 -3.31 -9.87 1.89
CA SER A 60 -2.61 -8.89 1.08
C SER A 60 -3.49 -8.29 0.01
N ALA A 61 -3.20 -7.06 -0.39
CA ALA A 61 -3.80 -6.40 -1.55
C ALA A 61 -2.80 -5.42 -2.17
N SER A 62 -3.01 -5.09 -3.45
CA SER A 62 -2.15 -4.17 -4.18
C SER A 62 -2.94 -3.17 -5.01
N VAL A 63 -2.34 -1.99 -5.22
CA VAL A 63 -2.89 -0.96 -6.09
C VAL A 63 -1.79 -0.37 -6.97
N PRO A 64 -2.04 -0.19 -8.28
CA PRO A 64 -1.14 0.53 -9.15
C PRO A 64 -1.23 2.03 -8.89
N PHE A 65 -0.13 2.74 -9.10
CA PHE A 65 -0.01 4.18 -9.03
C PHE A 65 0.83 4.68 -10.20
N THR A 66 0.27 5.51 -11.06
CA THR A 66 1.06 6.16 -12.11
C THR A 66 1.80 7.33 -11.50
N ALA A 67 3.14 7.28 -11.50
CA ALA A 67 3.95 8.41 -11.09
C ALA A 67 3.68 9.59 -12.03
N PRO A 68 3.52 10.82 -11.50
CA PRO A 68 3.34 11.98 -12.35
C PRO A 68 4.54 12.09 -13.30
N ASN A 69 4.28 12.30 -14.58
CA ASN A 69 5.34 12.63 -15.52
C ASN A 69 5.85 14.02 -15.13
N ASN A 70 7.14 14.14 -14.84
CA ASN A 70 7.74 15.42 -14.52
C ASN A 70 7.95 16.16 -15.85
N VAL A 71 6.87 16.67 -16.45
CA VAL A 71 6.96 17.49 -17.66
C VAL A 71 7.82 18.70 -17.32
N HIS A 72 9.06 18.68 -17.76
CA HIS A 72 9.91 19.85 -17.78
C HIS A 72 9.36 20.75 -18.89
N ASN A 73 8.27 21.46 -18.62
CA ASN A 73 7.78 22.52 -19.50
C ASN A 73 8.58 23.81 -19.27
N THR A 74 9.91 23.72 -19.23
CA THR A 74 10.71 24.94 -19.21
C THR A 74 10.94 25.42 -20.63
N ASN A 75 10.49 26.65 -20.85
CA ASN A 75 10.71 27.53 -21.98
C ASN A 75 9.81 27.28 -23.22
N LEU A 76 8.60 27.83 -23.14
CA LEU A 76 7.99 28.44 -24.32
C LEU A 76 8.96 29.52 -24.80
N ASP A 77 9.74 29.24 -25.84
CA ASP A 77 10.54 30.28 -26.47
C ASP A 77 9.60 31.37 -26.99
N LEU A 78 9.63 32.51 -26.30
CA LEU A 78 8.93 33.73 -26.66
C LEU A 78 9.85 34.56 -27.56
N SER A 79 9.81 34.31 -28.89
CA SER A 79 9.68 35.31 -29.97
C SER A 79 9.90 34.68 -31.34
#